data_AF-A0A6N3BMI9-F1
#
_entry.id   AF-A0A6N3BMI9-F1
#
_cell.length_a   1.000
_cell.length_b   1.000
_cell.length_c   1.000
_cell.angle_alpha   90.00
_cell.angle_beta   90.00
_cell.angle_gamma   90.00
#
_symmetry.space_group_name_H-M   'P 1'
#
loop_
_entity.id
_entity.type
_entity.pdbx_description
1 polymer ?
#
loop_
_entity_poly.entity_id
_entity_poly.type
_entity_poly.pdbx_seq_one_letter_code
_entity_poly.pdbx_strand_id
1 'polypeptide(L)'
;MSTAKEYLETLYQQEPQLFSEPLKMSILVEPDLQFIEQQIGHRLPKQFVEFLTTYQLPQMTMFITFCGDLASALYKTFSREKNGYVLSKSEEFVVVDFTWNGMNGNCGVDYLKNFERYELSEAWLKAGFIDIGSFYMESYLVFYDLVTEKVCFIHNEDIMEASVDWDNITNIRTFMLENSRLLGNSFNDFLRTVCTGEPYDDEIIFLGEKSL
;
A
#
# COMPACT_ATOMS: atom_id res chain seq x y z
N MET A 1 -1.53 20.94 -8.93
CA MET A 1 -0.93 20.52 -7.65
C MET A 1 -0.56 19.04 -7.85
N SER A 2 0.32 18.48 -7.03
CA SER A 2 0.77 17.09 -7.28
C SER A 2 -0.33 16.12 -6.81
N THR A 3 -0.59 15.03 -7.55
CA THR A 3 -1.71 14.11 -7.25
C THR A 3 -1.56 13.48 -5.86
N ALA A 4 -0.32 13.15 -5.46
CA ALA A 4 -0.08 12.60 -4.12
C ALA A 4 -0.42 13.60 -3.01
N LYS A 5 -0.11 14.88 -3.23
CA LYS A 5 -0.43 15.96 -2.28
C LYS A 5 -1.94 16.11 -2.10
N GLU A 6 -2.69 16.14 -3.20
CA GLU A 6 -4.15 16.28 -3.16
C GLU A 6 -4.81 15.14 -2.37
N TYR A 7 -4.38 13.89 -2.59
CA TYR A 7 -4.90 12.75 -1.84
C TYR A 7 -4.54 12.80 -0.35
N LEU A 8 -3.28 13.10 -0.01
CA LEU A 8 -2.86 13.16 1.40
C LEU A 8 -3.51 14.32 2.17
N GLU A 9 -3.68 15.49 1.54
CA GLU A 9 -4.42 16.61 2.12
C GLU A 9 -5.91 16.27 2.30
N THR A 10 -6.51 15.54 1.36
CA THR A 10 -7.89 15.04 1.47
C THR A 10 -8.04 14.11 2.67
N LEU A 11 -7.14 13.13 2.82
CA LEU A 11 -7.14 12.22 3.96
C LEU A 11 -7.02 12.97 5.29
N TYR A 12 -6.10 13.94 5.38
CA TYR A 12 -5.92 14.76 6.57
C TYR A 12 -7.16 15.59 6.93
N GLN A 13 -7.88 16.10 5.92
CA GLN A 13 -9.12 16.85 6.12
C GLN A 13 -10.27 15.97 6.60
N GLN A 14 -10.37 14.75 6.06
CA GLN A 14 -11.46 13.82 6.38
C GLN A 14 -11.24 13.08 7.70
N GLU A 15 -10.01 12.66 7.97
CA GLU A 15 -9.64 11.87 9.15
C GLU A 15 -8.43 12.45 9.88
N PRO A 16 -8.49 13.69 10.40
CA PRO A 16 -7.37 14.34 11.10
C PRO A 16 -6.90 13.56 12.33
N GLN A 17 -7.78 12.74 12.93
CA GLN A 17 -7.46 11.89 14.08
C GLN A 17 -6.43 10.79 13.77
N LEU A 18 -6.20 10.45 12.51
CA LEU A 18 -5.16 9.49 12.11
C LEU A 18 -3.74 10.08 12.27
N PHE A 19 -3.63 11.40 12.41
CA PHE A 19 -2.36 12.11 12.44
C PHE A 19 -2.10 12.64 13.86
N SER A 20 -1.00 12.22 14.47
CA SER A 20 -0.58 12.73 15.79
C SER A 20 -0.10 14.18 15.74
N GLU A 21 0.33 14.65 14.56
CA GLU A 21 0.81 16.00 14.29
C GLU A 21 0.25 16.49 12.94
N PRO A 22 0.19 17.82 12.68
CA PRO A 22 -0.13 18.34 11.35
C PRO A 22 0.79 17.78 10.27
N LEU A 23 0.31 17.75 9.01
CA LEU A 23 1.09 17.29 7.86
C LEU A 23 2.46 17.97 7.80
N LYS A 24 3.51 17.17 7.98
CA LYS A 24 4.89 17.60 7.94
C LYS A 24 5.45 17.34 6.54
N MET A 25 5.96 18.38 5.88
CA MET A 25 6.61 18.22 4.58
C MET A 25 7.75 17.21 4.65
N SER A 26 7.89 16.40 3.60
CA SER A 26 9.07 15.56 3.46
C SER A 26 10.31 16.44 3.28
N ILE A 27 11.43 15.97 3.83
CA ILE A 27 12.74 16.63 3.67
C ILE A 27 13.66 15.82 2.76
N LEU A 28 13.17 14.71 2.19
CA LEU A 28 13.94 13.91 1.24
C LEU A 28 14.34 14.76 0.04
N VAL A 29 15.61 14.64 -0.33
CA VAL A 29 16.19 15.30 -1.50
C VAL A 29 16.72 14.26 -2.49
N GLU A 30 17.05 14.71 -3.70
CA GLU A 30 17.52 13.85 -4.78
C GLU A 30 18.67 12.89 -4.38
N PRO A 31 19.71 13.30 -3.61
CA PRO A 31 20.73 12.37 -3.13
C PRO A 31 20.20 11.23 -2.25
N ASP A 32 19.15 11.48 -1.45
CA ASP A 32 18.53 10.44 -0.62
C ASP A 32 17.80 9.41 -1.49
N LEU A 33 17.08 9.88 -2.51
CA LEU A 33 16.37 9.03 -3.47
C LEU A 33 17.36 8.15 -4.24
N GLN A 34 18.45 8.73 -4.74
CA GLN A 34 19.51 8.01 -5.43
C GLN A 34 20.17 6.96 -4.52
N PHE A 35 20.36 7.28 -3.25
CA PHE A 35 20.87 6.33 -2.26
C PHE A 35 19.89 5.16 -2.07
N ILE A 36 18.60 5.41 -1.89
CA ILE A 36 17.56 4.37 -1.78
C ILE A 36 17.60 3.46 -3.02
N GLU A 37 17.56 4.03 -4.22
CA GLU A 37 17.60 3.29 -5.49
C GLU A 37 18.84 2.40 -5.62
N GLN A 38 20.01 2.90 -5.17
CA GLN A 38 21.25 2.12 -5.18
C GLN A 38 21.22 0.94 -4.21
N GLN A 39 20.59 1.09 -3.03
CA GLN A 39 20.50 0.00 -2.06
C GLN A 39 19.51 -1.08 -2.50
N ILE A 40 18.36 -0.69 -3.07
CA ILE A 40 17.32 -1.64 -3.51
C ILE A 40 17.61 -2.25 -4.88
N GLY A 41 18.44 -1.59 -5.71
CA GLY A 41 18.79 -2.04 -7.06
C GLY A 41 17.73 -1.73 -8.13
N HIS A 42 16.74 -0.89 -7.81
CA HIS A 42 15.62 -0.49 -8.68
C HIS A 42 15.45 1.02 -8.66
N ARG A 43 14.94 1.57 -9.77
CA ARG A 43 14.51 2.98 -9.80
C ARG A 43 13.16 3.12 -9.10
N LEU A 44 12.98 4.22 -8.38
CA LEU A 44 11.69 4.56 -7.80
C LEU A 44 10.80 5.19 -8.89
N PRO A 45 9.59 4.66 -9.13
CA PRO A 45 8.66 5.24 -10.08
C PRO A 45 8.29 6.69 -9.72
N LYS A 46 7.98 7.51 -10.72
CA LYS A 46 7.75 8.95 -10.56
C LYS A 46 6.65 9.28 -9.54
N GLN A 47 5.53 8.54 -9.58
CA GLN A 47 4.42 8.75 -8.64
C GLN A 47 4.84 8.47 -7.19
N PHE A 48 5.70 7.47 -7.00
CA PHE A 48 6.20 7.12 -5.68
C PHE A 48 7.24 8.13 -5.18
N VAL A 49 8.14 8.61 -6.06
CA VAL A 49 9.05 9.72 -5.74
C VAL A 49 8.27 10.97 -5.32
N GLU A 50 7.22 11.32 -6.05
CA GLU A 50 6.33 12.43 -5.71
C GLU A 50 5.72 12.23 -4.32
N PHE A 51 5.16 11.06 -4.04
CA PHE A 51 4.62 10.71 -2.73
C PHE A 51 5.66 10.85 -1.60
N LEU A 52 6.83 10.22 -1.74
CA LEU A 52 7.90 10.24 -0.73
C LEU A 52 8.43 11.66 -0.45
N THR A 53 8.40 12.55 -1.44
CA THR A 53 8.88 13.94 -1.34
C THR A 53 7.79 14.94 -0.97
N THR A 54 6.53 14.50 -0.79
CA THR A 54 5.43 15.38 -0.41
C THR A 54 5.33 15.56 1.11
N TYR A 55 4.95 14.52 1.85
CA TYR A 55 4.78 14.55 3.31
C TYR A 55 5.48 13.37 3.97
N GLN A 56 5.90 13.55 5.22
CA GLN A 56 6.24 12.43 6.08
C GLN A 56 4.95 11.77 6.55
N LEU A 57 4.81 10.47 6.29
CA LEU A 57 3.62 9.72 6.65
C LEU A 57 3.87 8.91 7.94
N PRO A 58 3.12 9.14 9.03
CA PRO A 58 3.18 8.24 10.18
C PRO A 58 2.60 6.88 9.80
N GLN A 59 2.94 5.83 10.55
CA GLN A 59 2.19 4.59 10.45
C GLN A 59 0.77 4.85 10.98
N MET A 60 -0.23 4.39 10.24
CA MET A 60 -1.63 4.59 10.58
C MET A 60 -2.47 3.38 10.18
N THR A 61 -3.59 3.20 10.86
CA THR A 61 -4.61 2.22 10.50
C THR A 61 -5.89 2.96 10.16
N MET A 62 -6.41 2.68 8.97
CA MET A 62 -7.64 3.26 8.45
C MET A 62 -8.60 2.17 8.02
N PHE A 63 -9.81 2.54 7.59
CA PHE A 63 -10.80 1.58 7.13
C PHE A 63 -11.12 1.80 5.66
N ILE A 64 -10.89 0.76 4.85
CA ILE A 64 -11.19 0.78 3.41
C ILE A 64 -12.38 -0.14 3.13
N THR A 65 -13.13 0.18 2.07
CA THR A 65 -14.29 -0.60 1.64
C THR A 65 -13.95 -1.32 0.35
N PHE A 66 -14.14 -2.63 0.34
CA PHE A 66 -14.07 -3.45 -0.86
C PHE A 66 -15.48 -3.83 -1.33
N CYS A 67 -15.65 -3.99 -2.64
CA CYS A 67 -16.84 -4.55 -3.28
C CYS A 67 -16.47 -5.66 -4.28
N GLY A 68 -17.48 -6.29 -4.87
CA GLY A 68 -17.30 -7.32 -5.90
C GLY A 68 -16.70 -8.63 -5.36
N ASP A 69 -15.85 -9.25 -6.18
CA ASP A 69 -15.27 -10.57 -5.89
C ASP A 69 -14.40 -10.57 -4.62
N LEU A 70 -13.64 -9.51 -4.37
CA LEU A 70 -12.85 -9.39 -3.14
C LEU A 70 -13.74 -9.31 -1.89
N ALA A 71 -14.86 -8.58 -1.96
CA ALA A 71 -15.81 -8.54 -0.85
C ALA A 71 -16.45 -9.91 -0.60
N SER A 72 -16.77 -10.64 -1.66
CA SER A 72 -17.33 -11.99 -1.58
C SER A 72 -16.34 -13.01 -1.01
N ALA A 73 -15.04 -12.83 -1.24
CA ALA A 73 -13.98 -13.71 -0.73
C ALA A 73 -13.72 -13.53 0.78
N LEU A 74 -14.09 -12.39 1.37
CA LEU A 74 -13.81 -12.06 2.77
C LEU A 74 -14.99 -12.39 3.68
N TYR A 75 -14.79 -13.37 4.56
CA TYR A 75 -15.85 -13.91 5.42
C TYR A 75 -16.20 -13.02 6.64
N LYS A 76 -15.40 -11.98 6.94
CA LYS A 76 -15.66 -11.00 8.00
C LYS A 76 -15.61 -9.58 7.44
N THR A 77 -16.24 -8.67 8.18
CA THR A 77 -16.14 -7.22 7.95
C THR A 77 -16.01 -6.49 9.29
N PHE A 78 -15.32 -5.37 9.29
CA PHE A 78 -15.20 -4.51 10.46
C PHE A 78 -16.51 -3.77 10.73
N SER A 79 -17.07 -3.98 11.92
CA SER A 79 -18.24 -3.24 12.40
C SER A 79 -17.80 -2.10 13.30
N ARG A 80 -18.09 -0.85 12.89
CA ARG A 80 -17.89 0.33 13.75
C ARG A 80 -18.75 0.28 15.03
N GLU A 81 -19.98 -0.25 14.94
CA GLU A 81 -20.89 -0.39 16.08
C GLU A 81 -20.33 -1.33 17.15
N LYS A 82 -19.76 -2.47 16.73
CA LYS A 82 -19.19 -3.47 17.64
C LYS A 82 -17.70 -3.26 17.92
N ASN A 83 -17.10 -2.27 17.27
CA ASN A 83 -15.68 -1.98 17.28
C ASN A 83 -14.82 -3.24 17.04
N GLY A 84 -15.13 -4.00 15.99
CA GLY A 84 -14.42 -5.23 15.69
C GLY A 84 -15.01 -6.02 14.52
N TYR A 85 -14.29 -7.06 14.13
CA TYR A 85 -14.68 -7.94 13.04
C TYR A 85 -15.87 -8.83 13.40
N VAL A 86 -16.85 -8.86 12.50
CA VAL A 86 -18.03 -9.72 12.56
C VAL A 86 -18.16 -10.51 11.27
N LEU A 87 -18.89 -11.62 11.29
CA LEU A 87 -19.19 -12.36 10.05
C LEU A 87 -19.89 -11.43 9.05
N SER A 88 -19.40 -11.43 7.81
CA SER A 88 -20.05 -10.67 6.75
C SER A 88 -21.43 -11.25 6.49
N LYS A 89 -22.40 -10.36 6.29
CA LYS A 89 -23.77 -10.70 5.88
C LYS A 89 -24.10 -10.20 4.48
N SER A 90 -23.14 -9.49 3.87
CA SER A 90 -23.24 -8.92 2.53
C SER A 90 -22.11 -9.48 1.69
N GLU A 91 -22.43 -9.92 0.48
CA GLU A 91 -21.45 -10.27 -0.54
C GLU A 91 -21.09 -9.04 -1.40
N GLU A 92 -21.84 -7.93 -1.25
CA GLU A 92 -21.66 -6.73 -2.07
C GLU A 92 -20.53 -5.83 -1.56
N PHE A 93 -20.38 -5.71 -0.23
CA PHE A 93 -19.41 -4.80 0.39
C PHE A 93 -18.85 -5.37 1.68
N VAL A 94 -17.55 -5.17 1.90
CA VAL A 94 -16.89 -5.38 3.19
C VAL A 94 -16.02 -4.19 3.54
N VAL A 95 -16.11 -3.75 4.78
CA VAL A 95 -15.13 -2.81 5.37
C VAL A 95 -14.04 -3.62 6.05
N VAL A 96 -12.79 -3.26 5.83
CA VAL A 96 -11.62 -3.87 6.47
C VAL A 96 -10.70 -2.79 7.04
N ASP A 97 -9.92 -3.15 8.06
CA ASP A 97 -8.76 -2.36 8.46
C ASP A 97 -7.68 -2.43 7.39
N PHE A 98 -7.01 -1.31 7.15
CA PHE A 98 -5.79 -1.20 6.37
C PHE A 98 -4.73 -0.52 7.22
N THR A 99 -3.67 -1.23 7.53
CA THR A 99 -2.48 -0.70 8.19
C THR A 99 -1.51 -0.23 7.12
N TRP A 100 -1.39 1.09 6.98
CA TRP A 100 -0.44 1.71 6.06
C TRP A 100 0.93 1.81 6.73
N ASN A 101 1.92 1.17 6.11
CA ASN A 101 3.31 1.31 6.53
C ASN A 101 3.73 2.79 6.42
N GLY A 102 4.05 3.38 7.57
CA GLY A 102 4.53 4.76 7.63
C GLY A 102 5.82 4.95 6.84
N MET A 103 5.92 6.10 6.19
CA MET A 103 7.06 6.53 5.36
C MET A 103 7.56 7.86 5.90
N ASN A 104 8.32 7.80 6.98
CA ASN A 104 8.86 8.96 7.69
C ASN A 104 10.36 8.81 7.96
N GLY A 105 11.05 9.92 8.08
CA GLY A 105 12.50 9.91 8.25
C GLY A 105 13.11 11.23 7.88
N ASN A 106 14.41 11.35 8.15
CA ASN A 106 15.14 12.58 7.87
C ASN A 106 16.19 12.42 6.76
N CYS A 107 16.38 11.21 6.24
CA CYS A 107 17.30 10.91 5.14
C CYS A 107 16.94 9.57 4.47
N GLY A 108 17.63 9.23 3.38
CA GLY A 108 17.40 7.98 2.65
C GLY A 108 17.59 6.72 3.50
N VAL A 109 18.50 6.74 4.49
CA VAL A 109 18.71 5.61 5.41
C VAL A 109 17.50 5.36 6.30
N ASP A 110 16.84 6.41 6.78
CA ASP A 110 15.63 6.27 7.61
C ASP A 110 14.48 5.68 6.78
N TYR A 111 14.36 6.09 5.52
CA TYR A 111 13.33 5.56 4.62
C TYR A 111 13.56 4.11 4.23
N LEU A 112 14.80 3.67 4.01
CA LEU A 112 15.11 2.26 3.78
C LEU A 112 14.67 1.39 4.96
N LYS A 113 14.91 1.83 6.20
CA LYS A 113 14.46 1.11 7.39
C LYS A 113 12.93 0.95 7.44
N ASN A 114 12.16 1.89 6.90
CA ASN A 114 10.70 1.75 6.83
C ASN A 114 10.25 0.63 5.89
N PHE A 115 11.10 0.24 4.93
CA PHE A 115 10.84 -0.86 4.02
C PHE A 115 11.27 -2.23 4.58
N GLU A 116 12.13 -2.23 5.60
CA GLU A 116 12.71 -3.43 6.25
C GLU A 116 11.87 -3.86 7.47
N ARG A 117 10.64 -4.33 7.23
CA ARG A 117 9.68 -4.69 8.29
C ARG A 117 9.64 -6.18 8.63
N TYR A 118 9.98 -7.03 7.66
CA TYR A 118 9.93 -8.48 7.77
C TYR A 118 11.30 -9.08 7.46
N GLU A 119 11.51 -10.33 7.88
CA GLU A 119 12.74 -11.09 7.57
C GLU A 119 13.00 -11.15 6.05
N LEU A 120 11.94 -11.23 5.25
CA LEU A 120 12.02 -11.30 3.78
C LEU A 120 12.06 -9.93 3.09
N SER A 121 11.98 -8.82 3.82
CA SER A 121 11.90 -7.48 3.22
C SER A 121 13.07 -7.16 2.29
N GLU A 122 14.30 -7.51 2.67
CA GLU A 122 15.48 -7.27 1.82
C GLU A 122 15.37 -8.04 0.48
N ALA A 123 14.86 -9.27 0.53
CA ALA A 123 14.69 -10.12 -0.64
C ALA A 123 13.60 -9.57 -1.58
N TRP A 124 12.48 -9.12 -1.02
CA TRP A 124 11.41 -8.46 -1.78
C TRP A 124 11.87 -7.15 -2.43
N LEU A 125 12.61 -6.31 -1.68
CA LEU A 125 13.16 -5.06 -2.19
C LEU A 125 14.08 -5.28 -3.38
N LYS A 126 15.00 -6.25 -3.28
CA LYS A 126 15.88 -6.65 -4.39
C LYS A 126 15.13 -7.23 -5.58
N ALA A 127 13.97 -7.85 -5.36
CA ALA A 127 13.06 -8.31 -6.41
C ALA A 127 12.16 -7.21 -7.00
N GLY A 128 12.24 -5.99 -6.45
CA GLY A 128 11.51 -4.81 -6.94
C GLY A 128 10.16 -4.61 -6.28
N PHE A 129 9.92 -5.16 -5.09
CA PHE A 129 8.68 -5.00 -4.34
C PHE A 129 8.91 -4.27 -3.03
N ILE A 130 8.15 -3.21 -2.78
CA ILE A 130 8.10 -2.52 -1.48
C ILE A 130 6.83 -2.94 -0.76
N ASP A 131 6.96 -3.46 0.46
CA ASP A 131 5.81 -3.65 1.36
C ASP A 131 5.30 -2.28 1.85
N ILE A 132 4.08 -1.92 1.45
CA ILE A 132 3.45 -0.63 1.76
C ILE A 132 2.32 -0.74 2.78
N GLY A 133 1.95 -1.95 3.21
CA GLY A 133 0.95 -2.10 4.25
C GLY A 133 0.28 -3.46 4.24
N SER A 134 -0.78 -3.59 5.02
CA SER A 134 -1.56 -4.82 5.10
C SER A 134 -3.03 -4.53 5.38
N PHE A 135 -3.92 -5.46 5.05
CA PHE A 135 -5.33 -5.36 5.40
C PHE A 135 -5.90 -6.65 5.95
N TYR A 136 -7.10 -6.53 6.53
CA TYR A 136 -7.89 -7.62 7.06
C TYR A 136 -7.13 -8.39 8.15
N MET A 137 -6.89 -7.73 9.29
CA MET A 137 -6.15 -8.29 10.43
C MET A 137 -4.74 -8.77 10.04
N GLU A 138 -4.07 -8.01 9.16
CA GLU A 138 -2.74 -8.31 8.61
C GLU A 138 -2.67 -9.64 7.81
N SER A 139 -3.81 -10.20 7.41
CA SER A 139 -3.86 -11.44 6.60
C SER A 139 -3.39 -11.23 5.16
N TYR A 140 -3.49 -10.02 4.63
CA TYR A 140 -3.00 -9.70 3.27
C TYR A 140 -1.94 -8.62 3.33
N LEU A 141 -0.76 -8.91 2.78
CA LEU A 141 0.31 -7.93 2.60
C LEU A 141 0.14 -7.22 1.26
N VAL A 142 0.39 -5.91 1.24
CA VAL A 142 0.23 -5.04 0.07
C VAL A 142 1.60 -4.56 -0.38
N PHE A 143 1.91 -4.80 -1.65
CA PHE A 143 3.19 -4.49 -2.26
C PHE A 143 3.04 -3.49 -3.39
N TYR A 144 4.01 -2.60 -3.50
CA TYR A 144 4.24 -1.79 -4.69
C TYR A 144 5.33 -2.43 -5.55
N ASP A 145 5.00 -2.84 -6.78
CA ASP A 145 5.97 -3.36 -7.74
C ASP A 145 6.62 -2.19 -8.51
N LEU A 146 7.90 -1.95 -8.23
CA LEU A 146 8.70 -0.87 -8.82
C LEU A 146 8.92 -1.03 -10.33
N VAL A 147 8.74 -2.24 -10.87
CA VAL A 147 8.98 -2.54 -12.28
C VAL A 147 7.70 -2.42 -13.10
N THR A 148 6.56 -2.91 -12.59
CA THR A 148 5.27 -2.79 -13.29
C THR A 148 4.48 -1.55 -12.89
N GLU A 149 4.93 -0.84 -11.85
CA GLU A 149 4.28 0.31 -11.22
C GLU A 149 2.87 0.02 -10.67
N LYS A 150 2.53 -1.25 -10.47
CA LYS A 150 1.25 -1.70 -9.93
C LYS A 150 1.31 -1.87 -8.42
N VAL A 151 0.17 -1.72 -7.77
CA VAL A 151 -0.01 -2.11 -6.37
C VAL A 151 -0.76 -3.42 -6.34
N CYS A 152 -0.22 -4.41 -5.65
CA CYS A 152 -0.77 -5.75 -5.56
C CYS A 152 -0.81 -6.22 -4.11
N PHE A 153 -1.51 -7.32 -3.85
CA PHE A 153 -1.58 -7.93 -2.53
C PHE A 153 -1.51 -9.46 -2.60
N ILE A 154 -1.01 -10.08 -1.54
CA ILE A 154 -0.86 -11.52 -1.39
C ILE A 154 -1.30 -11.91 0.02
N HIS A 155 -1.98 -13.05 0.18
CA HIS A 155 -2.28 -13.58 1.50
C HIS A 155 -0.98 -13.99 2.20
N ASN A 156 -0.81 -13.66 3.47
CA ASN A 156 0.44 -13.88 4.18
C ASN A 156 0.79 -15.39 4.29
N GLU A 157 -0.20 -16.27 4.44
CA GLU A 157 0.01 -17.73 4.45
C GLU A 157 0.53 -18.23 3.11
N ASP A 158 0.10 -17.64 1.98
CA ASP A 158 0.61 -18.04 0.65
C ASP A 158 2.11 -17.76 0.54
N ILE A 159 2.62 -16.72 1.21
CA ILE A 159 4.06 -16.43 1.27
C ILE A 159 4.77 -17.37 2.25
N MET A 160 4.22 -17.56 3.45
CA MET A 160 4.85 -18.36 4.52
C MET A 160 4.92 -19.84 4.19
N GLU A 161 3.94 -20.37 3.45
CA GLU A 161 3.87 -21.78 3.06
C GLU A 161 4.52 -22.06 1.70
N ALA A 162 4.95 -21.01 0.99
CA ALA A 162 5.58 -21.16 -0.31
C ALA A 162 6.93 -21.86 -0.23
N SER A 163 7.10 -22.90 -1.04
CA SER A 163 8.41 -23.51 -1.30
C SER A 163 9.18 -22.72 -2.36
N VAL A 164 9.52 -21.48 -2.05
CA VAL A 164 10.29 -20.57 -2.91
C VAL A 164 11.73 -20.45 -2.39
N ASP A 165 12.69 -20.45 -3.31
CA ASP A 165 14.06 -20.07 -2.99
C ASP A 165 14.14 -18.55 -2.86
N TRP A 166 14.01 -18.07 -1.61
CA TRP A 166 14.01 -16.65 -1.25
C TRP A 166 15.37 -15.96 -1.37
N ASP A 167 16.43 -16.68 -1.76
CA ASP A 167 17.73 -16.09 -2.12
C ASP A 167 17.83 -15.78 -3.62
N ASN A 168 16.88 -16.29 -4.43
CA ASN A 168 16.87 -16.11 -5.88
C ASN A 168 15.84 -15.07 -6.32
N ILE A 169 16.33 -13.87 -6.64
CA ILE A 169 15.54 -12.72 -7.09
C ILE A 169 14.54 -13.07 -8.21
N THR A 170 14.92 -13.91 -9.17
CA THR A 170 14.04 -14.30 -10.28
C THR A 170 12.89 -15.17 -9.78
N ASN A 171 13.16 -16.13 -8.89
CA ASN A 171 12.13 -17.00 -8.32
C ASN A 171 11.15 -16.21 -7.46
N ILE A 172 11.66 -15.30 -6.64
CA ILE A 172 10.84 -14.38 -5.82
C ILE A 172 9.92 -13.57 -6.72
N ARG A 173 10.49 -12.93 -7.76
CA ARG A 173 9.69 -12.10 -8.66
C ARG A 173 8.62 -12.90 -9.40
N THR A 174 8.96 -14.10 -9.89
CA THR A 174 7.97 -15.00 -10.52
C THR A 174 6.85 -15.34 -9.55
N PHE A 175 7.20 -15.76 -8.32
CA PHE A 175 6.20 -16.08 -7.30
C PHE A 175 5.26 -14.90 -7.01
N MET A 176 5.82 -13.70 -6.77
CA MET A 176 5.02 -12.50 -6.48
C MET A 176 4.08 -12.15 -7.64
N LEU A 177 4.52 -12.30 -8.89
CA LEU A 177 3.69 -12.00 -10.06
C LEU A 177 2.60 -13.04 -10.31
N GLU A 178 2.85 -14.32 -9.99
CA GLU A 178 1.89 -15.41 -10.21
C GLU A 178 0.84 -15.51 -9.10
N ASN A 179 1.17 -15.09 -7.88
CA ASN A 179 0.33 -15.29 -6.70
C ASN A 179 -0.30 -14.00 -6.14
N SER A 180 0.02 -12.83 -6.72
CA SER A 180 -0.60 -11.58 -6.29
C SER A 180 -1.87 -11.24 -7.06
N ARG A 181 -2.76 -10.53 -6.36
CA ARG A 181 -3.93 -9.88 -6.94
C ARG A 181 -3.70 -8.38 -7.03
N LEU A 182 -4.32 -7.74 -8.02
CA LEU A 182 -4.20 -6.31 -8.22
C LEU A 182 -4.99 -5.55 -7.15
N LEU A 183 -4.43 -4.46 -6.63
CA LEU A 183 -5.12 -3.45 -5.81
C LEU A 183 -5.15 -2.08 -6.51
N GLY A 184 -4.28 -1.84 -7.49
CA GLY A 184 -4.26 -0.62 -8.27
C GLY A 184 -3.34 -0.73 -9.48
N ASN A 185 -3.72 -0.12 -10.60
CA ASN A 185 -2.87 -0.11 -11.80
C ASN A 185 -1.72 0.90 -11.70
N SER A 186 -1.77 1.78 -10.70
CA SER A 186 -0.74 2.75 -10.40
C SER A 186 -0.66 3.03 -8.89
N PHE A 187 0.39 3.72 -8.44
CA PHE A 187 0.47 4.16 -7.04
C PHE A 187 -0.63 5.20 -6.72
N ASN A 188 -1.00 6.04 -7.67
CA ASN A 188 -2.09 7.01 -7.51
C ASN A 188 -3.47 6.35 -7.40
N ASP A 189 -3.71 5.22 -8.06
CA ASP A 189 -4.95 4.44 -7.88
C ASP A 189 -5.04 3.93 -6.44
N PHE A 190 -3.92 3.44 -5.90
CA PHE A 190 -3.84 3.04 -4.50
C PHE A 190 -4.09 4.22 -3.57
N LEU A 191 -3.45 5.38 -3.79
CA LEU A 191 -3.68 6.59 -3.01
C LEU A 191 -5.15 7.01 -3.04
N ARG A 192 -5.81 6.93 -4.20
CA ARG A 192 -7.24 7.21 -4.31
C ARG A 192 -8.05 6.30 -3.38
N THR A 193 -7.82 4.98 -3.45
CA THR A 193 -8.51 4.00 -2.60
C THR A 193 -8.34 4.29 -1.12
N VAL A 194 -7.10 4.49 -0.65
CA VAL A 194 -6.84 4.64 0.78
C VAL A 194 -7.15 6.04 1.31
N CYS A 195 -7.02 7.10 0.50
CA CYS A 195 -7.19 8.48 0.97
C CYS A 195 -8.60 9.05 0.81
N THR A 196 -9.43 8.51 -0.09
CA THR A 196 -10.77 9.08 -0.36
C THR A 196 -11.91 8.29 0.28
N GLY A 197 -11.66 7.04 0.67
CA GLY A 197 -12.69 6.13 1.18
C GLY A 197 -13.67 5.64 0.11
N GLU A 198 -13.41 5.90 -1.17
CA GLU A 198 -14.19 5.34 -2.28
C GLU A 198 -14.11 3.80 -2.24
N PRO A 199 -15.24 3.08 -2.40
CA PRO A 199 -15.23 1.62 -2.49
C PRO A 199 -14.36 1.15 -3.65
N TYR A 200 -13.48 0.20 -3.36
CA TYR A 200 -12.62 -0.45 -4.35
C TYR A 200 -13.31 -1.69 -4.91
N ASP A 201 -13.35 -1.80 -6.24
CA ASP A 201 -13.89 -2.92 -7.00
C ASP A 201 -12.80 -3.56 -7.85
N ASP A 202 -12.64 -4.88 -7.80
CA ASP A 202 -11.62 -5.61 -8.59
C ASP A 202 -11.79 -5.43 -10.12
N GLU A 203 -12.98 -5.06 -10.61
CA GLU A 203 -13.25 -4.84 -12.04
C GLU A 203 -12.83 -3.45 -12.57
N ILE A 204 -12.35 -2.54 -11.70
CA ILE A 204 -12.17 -1.08 -11.90
C ILE A 204 -12.38 -0.56 -13.34
N ILE A 205 -13.62 -0.16 -13.64
CA ILE A 205 -13.84 1.10 -14.35
C ILE A 205 -14.04 2.11 -13.23
N PHE A 206 -13.03 2.95 -12.95
CA PHE A 206 -13.28 4.19 -12.21
C PHE A 206 -14.39 4.90 -12.98
N LEU A 207 -15.61 4.95 -12.42
CA LEU A 207 -16.71 5.69 -13.03
C LEU A 207 -16.19 7.12 -13.25
N GLY A 208 -16.10 7.48 -14.52
CA GLY A 208 -15.14 8.45 -15.02
C GLY A 208 -15.14 9.77 -14.26
N GLU A 209 -13.95 10.39 -14.27
CA GLU A 209 -13.82 11.84 -14.21
C GLU A 209 -15.02 12.47 -14.92
N LYS A 210 -15.84 13.21 -14.18
CA LYS A 210 -16.65 14.24 -14.83
C LYS A 210 -15.65 15.18 -15.47
N SER A 211 -15.51 15.05 -16.78
CA SER A 211 -14.93 16.07 -17.63
C SER A 211 -15.57 17.42 -17.26
N LEU A 212 -14.70 18.41 -17.10
CA LEU A 212 -14.96 19.83 -16.86
C LEU A 212 -16.26 20.35 -17.51
#